data_AF-A0A7J0BG51-F1
#
_entry.id   AF-A0A7J0BG51-F1
#
_cell.length_a   1.000
_cell.length_b   1.000
_cell.length_c   1.000
_cell.angle_alpha   90.00
_cell.angle_beta   90.00
_cell.angle_gamma   90.00
#
_symmetry.space_group_name_H-M   'P 1'
#
loop_
_entity.id
_entity.type
_entity.pdbx_description
1 polymer ?
#
loop_
_entity_poly.entity_id
_entity_poly.type
_entity_poly.pdbx_seq_one_letter_code
_entity_poly.pdbx_strand_id
1 'polypeptide(L)'
;MNKQPSPSPTARYCEDTDKLLSAFSSAVTEDDQLLFSSIVSTELSDWQRQQIENPPQIFNRQDTLLACHWHPEFVPMDLCRKRIETMFPGVREQLIIPTQHNVLMSYDDYSGVEVDCYASKFNQKVQLLFHFHNSRLEQAHTFKAMLDHTFQYRSSQLFEFLASFSTPHTERLEKAARETGATQQVVDFVTLLAAKLERLLDENRDRIDPASIKNKLLRDFADGMRPRFGHLFINHAQAFIKEVKESVKRGFPLDYFYRASEIIEEARSLGCGIVIPHPEQFWPILLRGYDVDGYEVWNPQSQRYTDFLIEVVNQHNRSRNGAQRELLIFMGDDCHMGEKTRPAEQQDMEKCGREIGLQPPWDDLNIRKKLVSGAVDRPSVIRCYRERLAGF
;
A
#
# COMPACT_ATOMS: atom_id res chain seq x y z
N MET A 1 -23.95 -52.55 -20.89
CA MET A 1 -23.43 -51.41 -21.68
C MET A 1 -22.80 -50.42 -20.72
N ASN A 2 -21.46 -50.37 -20.69
CA ASN A 2 -20.70 -49.42 -19.90
C ASN A 2 -20.95 -48.00 -20.41
N LYS A 3 -21.52 -47.13 -19.58
CA LYS A 3 -21.46 -45.69 -19.80
C LYS A 3 -20.05 -45.24 -19.44
N GLN A 4 -19.28 -44.81 -20.43
CA GLN A 4 -18.02 -44.10 -20.20
C GLN A 4 -18.29 -42.87 -19.33
N PRO A 5 -17.43 -42.57 -18.34
CA PRO A 5 -17.51 -41.31 -17.62
C PRO A 5 -17.13 -40.17 -18.58
N SER A 6 -17.96 -39.13 -18.58
CA SER A 6 -17.64 -37.83 -19.19
C SER A 6 -16.31 -37.30 -18.65
N PRO A 7 -15.43 -36.74 -19.49
CA PRO A 7 -14.15 -36.21 -19.04
C PRO A 7 -14.36 -35.02 -18.10
N SER A 8 -13.48 -34.90 -17.09
CA SER A 8 -13.43 -33.78 -16.15
C SER A 8 -13.13 -32.46 -16.86
N PRO A 9 -13.58 -31.30 -16.31
CA PRO A 9 -13.30 -29.99 -16.86
C PRO A 9 -11.85 -29.58 -16.55
N THR A 10 -10.93 -30.12 -17.31
CA THR A 10 -9.51 -29.76 -17.29
C THR A 10 -9.11 -29.30 -18.68
N ALA A 11 -8.72 -28.02 -18.77
CA ALA A 11 -8.01 -27.36 -19.86
C ALA A 11 -8.66 -27.44 -21.26
N ARG A 12 -9.58 -26.53 -21.57
CA ARG A 12 -9.68 -25.96 -22.93
C ARG A 12 -9.03 -24.59 -22.92
N TYR A 13 -7.72 -24.54 -23.14
CA TYR A 13 -7.15 -23.39 -23.84
C TYR A 13 -7.87 -23.32 -25.18
N CYS A 14 -8.62 -22.24 -25.43
CA CYS A 14 -9.44 -22.15 -26.63
C CYS A 14 -8.50 -22.02 -27.84
N GLU A 15 -8.80 -22.71 -28.95
CA GLU A 15 -8.09 -22.53 -30.24
C GLU A 15 -8.04 -21.06 -30.69
N ASP A 16 -8.91 -20.21 -30.12
CA ASP A 16 -8.92 -18.77 -30.31
C ASP A 16 -7.75 -18.05 -29.64
N THR A 17 -7.24 -18.51 -28.48
CA THR A 17 -6.11 -17.87 -27.79
C THR A 17 -4.83 -17.95 -28.62
N ASP A 18 -4.57 -19.09 -29.26
CA ASP A 18 -3.38 -19.29 -30.11
C ASP A 18 -3.40 -18.40 -31.35
N LYS A 19 -4.58 -18.27 -31.97
CA LYS A 19 -4.81 -17.34 -33.09
C LYS A 19 -4.65 -15.88 -32.64
N LEU A 20 -5.16 -15.53 -31.46
CA LEU A 20 -5.04 -14.18 -30.92
C LEU A 20 -3.59 -13.82 -30.58
N LEU A 21 -2.82 -14.76 -30.03
CA LEU A 21 -1.40 -14.59 -29.69
C LEU A 21 -0.53 -14.46 -30.93
N SER A 22 -0.75 -15.31 -31.95
CA SER A 22 -0.02 -15.19 -33.22
C SER A 22 -0.31 -13.88 -33.96
N ALA A 23 -1.50 -13.30 -33.78
CA ALA A 23 -1.85 -11.97 -34.27
C ALA A 23 -1.47 -10.83 -33.30
N PHE A 24 -0.91 -11.12 -32.12
CA PHE A 24 -0.55 -10.11 -31.13
C PHE A 24 0.78 -9.46 -31.49
N SER A 25 0.68 -8.32 -32.16
CA SER A 25 1.84 -7.53 -32.61
C SER A 25 2.68 -7.01 -31.45
N SER A 26 3.99 -6.93 -31.65
CA SER A 26 4.94 -6.25 -30.75
C SER A 26 4.87 -4.72 -30.88
N ALA A 27 4.24 -4.19 -31.92
CA ALA A 27 4.01 -2.75 -32.06
C ALA A 27 2.94 -2.27 -31.07
N VAL A 28 3.15 -1.09 -30.51
CA VAL A 28 2.14 -0.37 -29.71
C VAL A 28 1.00 0.04 -30.64
N THR A 29 -0.23 -0.34 -30.29
CA THR A 29 -1.45 -0.03 -31.02
C THR A 29 -2.23 1.12 -30.36
N GLU A 30 -3.24 1.65 -31.05
CA GLU A 30 -4.14 2.67 -30.48
C GLU A 30 -4.89 2.14 -29.24
N ASP A 31 -5.35 0.88 -29.28
CA ASP A 31 -5.98 0.23 -28.12
C ASP A 31 -5.03 0.13 -26.92
N ASP A 32 -3.73 -0.14 -27.17
CA ASP A 32 -2.71 -0.15 -26.11
C ASP A 32 -2.55 1.25 -25.48
N GLN A 33 -2.57 2.32 -26.28
CA GLN A 33 -2.49 3.69 -25.79
C GLN A 33 -3.72 4.10 -24.98
N LEU A 34 -4.92 3.73 -25.44
CA LEU A 34 -6.16 4.00 -24.71
C LEU A 34 -6.18 3.28 -23.36
N LEU A 35 -5.83 1.99 -23.35
CA LEU A 35 -5.75 1.21 -22.12
C LEU A 35 -4.72 1.80 -21.16
N PHE A 36 -3.50 2.09 -21.65
CA PHE A 36 -2.46 2.72 -20.84
C PHE A 36 -2.92 4.04 -20.22
N SER A 37 -3.51 4.93 -21.04
CA SER A 37 -4.00 6.24 -20.60
C SER A 37 -5.07 6.09 -19.51
N SER A 38 -5.98 5.12 -19.64
CA SER A 38 -6.99 4.86 -18.62
C SER A 38 -6.43 4.34 -17.29
N ILE A 39 -5.31 3.61 -17.32
CA ILE A 39 -4.68 3.04 -16.12
C ILE A 39 -3.85 4.08 -15.37
N VAL A 40 -3.17 4.98 -16.09
CA VAL A 40 -2.30 6.00 -15.48
C VAL A 40 -3.03 7.30 -15.14
N SER A 41 -4.26 7.46 -15.60
CA SER A 41 -5.09 8.64 -15.33
C SER A 41 -5.32 8.82 -13.83
N THR A 42 -5.12 10.05 -13.37
CA THR A 42 -5.48 10.53 -12.02
C THR A 42 -6.80 11.30 -12.03
N GLU A 43 -7.41 11.50 -13.21
CA GLU A 43 -8.69 12.18 -13.33
C GLU A 43 -9.85 11.26 -12.93
N LEU A 44 -10.69 11.76 -12.02
CA LEU A 44 -11.88 11.06 -11.56
C LEU A 44 -13.10 11.47 -12.39
N SER A 45 -13.72 10.48 -13.01
CA SER A 45 -15.05 10.59 -13.61
C SER A 45 -16.14 10.78 -12.55
N ASP A 46 -17.31 11.28 -12.96
CA ASP A 46 -18.41 11.60 -12.03
C ASP A 46 -18.88 10.41 -11.21
N TRP A 47 -18.94 9.21 -11.80
CA TRP A 47 -19.35 8.01 -11.06
C TRP A 47 -18.30 7.61 -10.00
N GLN A 48 -17.01 7.81 -10.25
CA GLN A 48 -15.95 7.56 -9.25
C GLN A 48 -16.06 8.53 -8.09
N ARG A 49 -16.34 9.81 -8.39
CA ARG A 49 -16.58 10.84 -7.36
C ARG A 49 -17.79 10.48 -6.52
N GLN A 50 -18.92 10.13 -7.15
CA GLN A 50 -20.11 9.69 -6.43
C GLN A 50 -19.83 8.46 -5.55
N GLN A 51 -19.06 7.49 -6.03
CA GLN A 51 -18.71 6.30 -5.26
C GLN A 51 -17.85 6.62 -4.02
N ILE A 52 -16.92 7.57 -4.14
CA ILE A 52 -16.14 8.06 -2.99
C ILE A 52 -17.02 8.80 -1.99
N GLU A 53 -17.91 9.67 -2.47
CA GLU A 53 -18.76 10.50 -1.60
C GLU A 53 -19.84 9.71 -0.86
N ASN A 54 -20.24 8.55 -1.38
CA ASN A 54 -21.30 7.72 -0.81
C ASN A 54 -20.71 6.44 -0.18
N PRO A 55 -20.21 6.49 1.07
CA PRO A 55 -19.71 5.30 1.75
C PRO A 55 -20.83 4.27 1.98
N PRO A 56 -20.52 2.96 1.95
CA PRO A 56 -21.52 1.91 2.10
C PRO A 56 -22.10 1.82 3.52
N GLN A 57 -21.42 2.41 4.51
CA GLN A 57 -21.79 2.35 5.92
C GLN A 57 -21.66 3.75 6.56
N ILE A 58 -22.56 4.06 7.49
CA ILE A 58 -22.58 5.31 8.25
C ILE A 58 -22.62 4.97 9.75
N PHE A 59 -21.71 5.56 10.51
CA PHE A 59 -21.46 5.27 11.93
C PHE A 59 -21.87 6.46 12.81
N ASN A 60 -23.18 6.67 12.95
CA ASN A 60 -23.76 7.81 13.69
C ASN A 60 -23.34 7.94 15.17
N ARG A 61 -22.88 6.84 15.78
CA ARG A 61 -22.53 6.79 17.21
C ARG A 61 -21.05 6.97 17.51
N GLN A 62 -20.20 6.98 16.48
CA GLN A 62 -18.77 7.20 16.67
C GLN A 62 -18.52 8.70 16.79
N ASP A 63 -18.22 9.15 17.99
CA ASP A 63 -17.98 10.57 18.33
C ASP A 63 -16.49 10.96 18.32
N THR A 64 -15.61 9.96 18.23
CA THR A 64 -14.15 10.14 18.25
C THR A 64 -13.52 9.37 17.09
N LEU A 65 -12.65 10.02 16.32
CA LEU A 65 -12.03 9.46 15.11
C LEU A 65 -10.49 9.52 15.18
N LEU A 66 -9.82 8.39 14.99
CA LEU A 66 -8.36 8.33 14.90
C LEU A 66 -8.02 7.66 13.57
N ALA A 67 -7.21 8.29 12.74
CA ALA A 67 -6.78 7.75 11.45
C ALA A 67 -5.37 8.26 11.14
N CYS A 68 -4.34 7.52 11.56
CA CYS A 68 -2.93 7.90 11.39
C CYS A 68 -2.17 7.00 10.40
N HIS A 69 -2.86 6.12 9.68
CA HIS A 69 -2.27 5.29 8.65
C HIS A 69 -3.30 4.99 7.56
N TRP A 70 -3.28 5.80 6.50
CA TRP A 70 -4.19 5.68 5.35
C TRP A 70 -3.63 6.45 4.16
N HIS A 71 -3.95 5.99 2.95
CA HIS A 71 -3.36 6.42 1.69
C HIS A 71 -4.39 7.11 0.78
N PRO A 72 -4.28 8.43 0.57
CA PRO A 72 -5.12 9.15 -0.38
C PRO A 72 -4.93 8.67 -1.83
N GLU A 73 -3.72 8.20 -2.17
CA GLU A 73 -3.30 7.93 -3.54
C GLU A 73 -3.56 9.14 -4.45
N PHE A 74 -4.33 8.98 -5.52
CA PHE A 74 -4.68 10.07 -6.45
C PHE A 74 -6.03 10.71 -6.13
N VAL A 75 -6.72 10.28 -5.08
CA VAL A 75 -8.03 10.81 -4.72
C VAL A 75 -7.86 12.19 -4.07
N PRO A 76 -8.51 13.25 -4.58
CA PRO A 76 -8.45 14.58 -3.98
C PRO A 76 -8.86 14.59 -2.51
N MET A 77 -8.10 15.32 -1.69
CA MET A 77 -8.30 15.35 -0.24
C MET A 77 -9.71 15.82 0.16
N ASP A 78 -10.32 16.74 -0.60
CA ASP A 78 -11.68 17.22 -0.35
C ASP A 78 -12.74 16.11 -0.49
N LEU A 79 -12.55 15.17 -1.42
CA LEU A 79 -13.43 14.01 -1.56
C LEU A 79 -13.24 13.03 -0.39
N CYS A 80 -12.00 12.82 0.04
CA CYS A 80 -11.70 12.04 1.24
C CYS A 80 -12.39 12.65 2.48
N ARG A 81 -12.30 13.97 2.65
CA ARG A 81 -12.98 14.71 3.73
C ARG A 81 -14.49 14.49 3.70
N LYS A 82 -15.12 14.72 2.53
CA LYS A 82 -16.58 14.54 2.38
C LYS A 82 -17.02 13.11 2.69
N ARG A 83 -16.22 12.10 2.31
CA ARG A 83 -16.49 10.70 2.67
C ARG A 83 -16.44 10.50 4.18
N ILE A 84 -15.40 11.00 4.86
CA ILE A 84 -15.24 10.90 6.32
C ILE A 84 -16.41 11.55 7.04
N GLU A 85 -16.78 12.78 6.65
CA GLU A 85 -17.91 13.52 7.23
C GLU A 85 -19.25 12.79 7.03
N THR A 86 -19.46 12.21 5.85
CA THR A 86 -20.66 11.41 5.54
C THR A 86 -20.70 10.12 6.36
N MET A 87 -19.55 9.48 6.53
CA MET A 87 -19.43 8.21 7.25
C MET A 87 -19.55 8.39 8.77
N PHE A 88 -19.10 9.51 9.31
CA PHE A 88 -19.05 9.77 10.76
C PHE A 88 -19.67 11.11 11.15
N PRO A 89 -20.99 11.31 10.96
CA PRO A 89 -21.64 12.61 11.17
C PRO A 89 -21.67 13.08 12.63
N GLY A 90 -21.35 12.19 13.59
CA GLY A 90 -21.38 12.48 15.03
C GLY A 90 -20.02 12.87 15.64
N VAL A 91 -18.95 12.95 14.84
CA VAL A 91 -17.58 13.17 15.35
C VAL A 91 -17.43 14.56 15.98
N ARG A 92 -16.82 14.59 17.16
CA ARG A 92 -16.53 15.79 17.95
C ARG A 92 -15.04 15.95 18.21
N GLU A 93 -14.31 14.85 18.29
CA GLU A 93 -12.86 14.83 18.44
C GLU A 93 -12.25 13.93 17.37
N GLN A 94 -11.23 14.44 16.66
CA GLN A 94 -10.57 13.65 15.62
C GLN A 94 -9.08 13.91 15.54
N LEU A 95 -8.29 12.91 15.17
CA LEU A 95 -6.92 13.09 14.68
C LEU A 95 -6.76 12.26 13.41
N ILE A 96 -6.63 12.96 12.29
CA ILE A 96 -6.56 12.37 10.95
C ILE A 96 -5.26 12.85 10.32
N ILE A 97 -4.36 11.93 10.01
CA ILE A 97 -3.07 12.21 9.40
C ILE A 97 -2.89 11.25 8.24
N PRO A 98 -2.97 11.71 6.97
CA PRO A 98 -2.74 10.88 5.81
C PRO A 98 -1.28 10.51 5.71
N THR A 99 -1.01 9.32 5.18
CA THR A 99 0.33 8.80 4.96
C THR A 99 0.38 8.28 3.54
N GLN A 100 1.26 8.81 2.71
CA GLN A 100 1.53 8.25 1.39
C GLN A 100 2.98 7.80 1.34
N HIS A 101 3.25 6.69 0.66
CA HIS A 101 4.61 6.19 0.50
C HIS A 101 5.56 7.26 -0.06
N ASN A 102 6.49 7.72 0.78
CA ASN A 102 7.54 8.69 0.48
C ASN A 102 7.03 10.04 -0.06
N VAL A 103 5.76 10.37 0.18
CA VAL A 103 5.16 11.66 -0.19
C VAL A 103 4.46 12.24 1.03
N LEU A 104 4.83 13.47 1.40
CA LEU A 104 4.16 14.21 2.48
C LEU A 104 2.76 14.60 2.02
N MET A 105 1.76 14.17 2.79
CA MET A 105 0.36 14.51 2.59
C MET A 105 -0.15 15.28 3.80
N SER A 106 -0.98 16.30 3.57
CA SER A 106 -1.52 17.14 4.65
C SER A 106 -3.03 16.96 4.78
N TYR A 107 -3.51 16.95 6.02
CA TYR A 107 -4.92 17.03 6.38
C TYR A 107 -5.06 17.95 7.59
N ASP A 108 -5.77 19.06 7.41
CA ASP A 108 -5.86 20.14 8.39
C ASP A 108 -4.46 20.57 8.88
N ASP A 109 -4.21 20.57 10.18
CA ASP A 109 -2.98 21.05 10.82
C ASP A 109 -1.82 20.04 10.80
N TYR A 110 -2.05 18.83 10.31
CA TYR A 110 -1.08 17.74 10.36
C TYR A 110 -0.72 17.21 8.99
N SER A 111 0.52 16.74 8.87
CA SER A 111 1.02 16.06 7.70
C SER A 111 1.64 14.73 8.07
N GLY A 112 1.53 13.75 7.18
CA GLY A 112 2.11 12.43 7.37
C GLY A 112 2.76 11.88 6.11
N VAL A 113 3.64 10.91 6.32
CA VAL A 113 4.32 10.15 5.28
C VAL A 113 4.66 8.77 5.80
N GLU A 114 4.53 7.74 4.96
CA GLU A 114 5.07 6.42 5.23
C GLU A 114 6.38 6.26 4.46
N VAL A 115 7.49 6.00 5.15
CA VAL A 115 8.81 5.95 4.51
C VAL A 115 9.37 4.53 4.50
N ASP A 116 9.81 4.10 3.32
CA ASP A 116 10.58 2.87 3.16
C ASP A 116 12.01 3.07 3.66
N CYS A 117 12.44 2.27 4.62
CA CYS A 117 13.73 2.39 5.29
C CYS A 117 14.50 1.07 5.26
N TYR A 118 15.82 1.13 5.40
CA TYR A 118 16.65 -0.05 5.62
C TYR A 118 16.90 -0.29 7.11
N ALA A 119 16.48 -1.47 7.61
CA ALA A 119 16.83 -1.93 8.94
C ALA A 119 18.10 -2.80 8.89
N SER A 120 19.27 -2.17 8.95
CA SER A 120 20.58 -2.83 8.76
C SER A 120 20.84 -4.04 9.66
N LYS A 121 20.34 -4.03 10.91
CA LYS A 121 20.51 -5.13 11.86
C LYS A 121 19.75 -6.41 11.48
N PHE A 122 18.69 -6.28 10.69
CA PHE A 122 17.87 -7.39 10.23
C PHE A 122 18.03 -7.64 8.73
N ASN A 123 18.85 -6.82 8.07
CA ASN A 123 19.07 -6.84 6.63
C ASN A 123 17.76 -6.88 5.82
N GLN A 124 16.81 -6.02 6.17
CA GLN A 124 15.49 -6.00 5.53
C GLN A 124 14.96 -4.57 5.34
N LYS A 125 14.08 -4.41 4.36
CA LYS A 125 13.25 -3.22 4.22
C LYS A 125 12.22 -3.18 5.34
N VAL A 126 12.04 -2.01 5.95
CA VAL A 126 10.96 -1.73 6.91
C VAL A 126 10.23 -0.47 6.50
N GLN A 127 9.06 -0.23 7.07
CA GLN A 127 8.31 1.00 6.86
C GLN A 127 8.07 1.68 8.20
N LEU A 128 8.06 3.01 8.20
CA LEU A 128 7.82 3.84 9.38
C LEU A 128 6.87 4.97 8.99
N LEU A 129 5.95 5.31 9.89
CA LEU A 129 5.06 6.46 9.74
C LEU A 129 5.68 7.65 10.46
N PHE A 130 5.74 8.78 9.76
CA PHE A 130 6.24 10.04 10.28
C PHE A 130 5.13 11.07 10.20
N HIS A 131 4.79 11.67 11.34
CA HIS A 131 3.71 12.63 11.50
C HIS A 131 4.26 13.95 12.04
N PHE A 132 3.80 15.05 11.46
CA PHE A 132 4.26 16.39 11.78
C PHE A 132 3.07 17.31 11.99
N HIS A 133 3.21 18.27 12.89
CA HIS A 133 2.45 19.51 12.79
C HIS A 133 2.98 20.31 11.59
N ASN A 134 2.10 20.88 10.76
CA ASN A 134 2.48 21.50 9.49
C ASN A 134 3.52 22.61 9.64
N SER A 135 3.48 23.36 10.74
CA SER A 135 4.45 24.44 11.04
C SER A 135 5.90 23.96 11.17
N ARG A 136 6.15 22.66 11.33
CA ARG A 136 7.50 22.08 11.42
C ARG A 136 8.10 21.77 10.04
N LEU A 137 7.28 21.74 8.99
CA LEU A 137 7.70 21.29 7.66
C LEU A 137 8.27 22.38 6.76
N GLU A 138 8.13 23.65 7.13
CA GLU A 138 8.68 24.77 6.35
C GLU A 138 10.20 24.64 6.15
N GLN A 139 10.91 24.19 7.19
CA GLN A 139 12.38 24.10 7.22
C GLN A 139 12.90 22.66 7.00
N ALA A 140 12.03 21.70 6.71
CA ALA A 140 12.35 20.28 6.59
C ALA A 140 13.02 19.90 5.25
N HIS A 141 14.02 20.68 4.81
CA HIS A 141 14.65 20.52 3.49
C HIS A 141 15.37 19.17 3.35
N THR A 142 16.16 18.78 4.34
CA THR A 142 16.89 17.51 4.33
C THR A 142 15.93 16.33 4.34
N PHE A 143 14.96 16.31 5.27
CA PHE A 143 13.92 15.29 5.29
C PHE A 143 13.18 15.15 3.93
N LYS A 144 12.75 16.26 3.32
CA LYS A 144 12.10 16.24 1.99
C LYS A 144 13.02 15.64 0.91
N ALA A 145 14.31 15.99 0.90
CA ALA A 145 15.27 15.38 -0.03
C ALA A 145 15.44 13.87 0.20
N MET A 146 15.38 13.40 1.46
CA MET A 146 15.42 11.97 1.76
C MET A 146 14.18 11.24 1.23
N LEU A 147 13.00 11.87 1.30
CA LEU A 147 11.76 11.35 0.74
C LEU A 147 11.85 11.25 -0.79
N ASP A 148 12.31 12.32 -1.46
CA ASP A 148 12.44 12.38 -2.91
C ASP A 148 13.39 11.29 -3.43
N HIS A 149 14.55 11.11 -2.78
CA HIS A 149 15.50 10.05 -3.09
C HIS A 149 14.84 8.67 -2.99
N THR A 150 14.11 8.42 -1.88
CA THR A 150 13.43 7.14 -1.65
C THR A 150 12.30 6.90 -2.64
N PHE A 151 11.55 7.94 -2.99
CA PHE A 151 10.48 7.90 -3.99
C PHE A 151 11.02 7.55 -5.38
N GLN A 152 12.10 8.21 -5.82
CA GLN A 152 12.76 7.93 -7.09
C GLN A 152 13.30 6.51 -7.14
N TYR A 153 13.95 6.06 -6.06
CA TYR A 153 14.46 4.69 -5.97
C TYR A 153 13.33 3.66 -6.03
N ARG A 154 12.23 3.87 -5.30
CA ARG A 154 11.06 2.98 -5.40
C ARG A 154 10.47 2.92 -6.81
N SER A 155 10.49 4.04 -7.53
CA SER A 155 10.00 4.13 -8.91
C SER A 155 10.90 3.34 -9.88
N SER A 156 12.21 3.26 -9.62
CA SER A 156 13.15 2.47 -10.44
C SER A 156 12.84 0.96 -10.42
N GLN A 157 12.18 0.47 -9.37
CA GLN A 157 11.79 -0.93 -9.24
C GLN A 157 10.84 -1.39 -10.35
N LEU A 158 9.98 -0.51 -10.88
CA LEU A 158 9.13 -0.86 -12.02
C LEU A 158 9.98 -1.12 -13.26
N PHE A 159 10.98 -0.29 -13.51
CA PHE A 159 11.85 -0.43 -14.68
C PHE A 159 12.70 -1.69 -14.58
N GLU A 160 13.24 -2.03 -13.39
CA GLU A 160 13.91 -3.33 -13.19
C GLU A 160 12.94 -4.52 -13.39
N PHE A 161 11.70 -4.35 -12.97
CA PHE A 161 10.67 -5.36 -13.16
C PHE A 161 10.33 -5.56 -14.65
N LEU A 162 10.19 -4.49 -15.43
CA LEU A 162 9.97 -4.57 -16.88
C LEU A 162 11.21 -5.13 -17.60
N ALA A 163 12.40 -4.68 -17.22
CA ALA A 163 13.68 -5.16 -17.75
C ALA A 163 13.88 -6.67 -17.57
N SER A 164 13.27 -7.26 -16.53
CA SER A 164 13.28 -8.71 -16.30
C SER A 164 12.64 -9.50 -17.45
N PHE A 165 11.79 -8.86 -18.25
CA PHE A 165 11.13 -9.46 -19.41
C PHE A 165 11.80 -9.07 -20.74
N SER A 166 12.38 -7.86 -20.84
CA SER A 166 12.99 -7.37 -22.09
C SER A 166 14.48 -7.70 -22.23
N THR A 167 15.18 -8.00 -21.13
CA THR A 167 16.61 -8.38 -21.10
C THR A 167 16.76 -9.91 -20.92
N PRO A 168 17.82 -10.58 -21.40
CA PRO A 168 18.03 -12.03 -21.24
C PRO A 168 18.31 -12.47 -19.79
N HIS A 169 17.35 -12.28 -18.89
CA HIS A 169 17.30 -12.88 -17.56
C HIS A 169 16.54 -14.21 -17.60
N THR A 170 16.98 -15.12 -18.48
CA THR A 170 16.31 -16.40 -18.74
C THR A 170 16.07 -17.21 -17.47
N GLU A 171 17.02 -17.24 -16.54
CA GLU A 171 16.88 -17.98 -15.28
C GLU A 171 15.71 -17.50 -14.41
N ARG A 172 15.46 -16.18 -14.35
CA ARG A 172 14.38 -15.60 -13.54
C ARG A 172 13.01 -15.97 -14.12
N LEU A 173 12.86 -15.84 -15.44
CA LEU A 173 11.63 -16.18 -16.14
C LEU A 173 11.37 -17.69 -16.10
N GLU A 174 12.40 -18.52 -16.35
CA GLU A 174 12.28 -19.98 -16.28
C GLU A 174 11.89 -20.45 -14.88
N LYS A 175 12.48 -19.88 -13.83
CA LYS A 175 12.12 -20.21 -12.46
C LYS A 175 10.66 -19.86 -12.17
N ALA A 176 10.23 -18.65 -12.50
CA ALA A 176 8.85 -18.23 -12.31
C ALA A 176 7.87 -19.09 -13.11
N ALA A 177 8.23 -19.48 -14.34
CA ALA A 177 7.40 -20.35 -15.17
C ALA A 177 7.25 -21.75 -14.55
N ARG A 178 8.34 -22.31 -14.01
CA ARG A 178 8.29 -23.59 -13.27
C ARG A 178 7.43 -23.51 -12.01
N GLU A 179 7.56 -22.43 -11.23
CA GLU A 179 6.83 -22.24 -9.97
C GLU A 179 5.32 -22.03 -10.20
N THR A 180 4.93 -21.42 -11.32
CA THR A 180 3.53 -21.08 -11.62
C THR A 180 2.87 -22.03 -12.62
N GLY A 181 3.64 -22.90 -13.28
CA GLY A 181 3.16 -23.72 -14.40
C GLY A 181 2.85 -22.92 -15.65
N ALA A 182 3.43 -21.72 -15.82
CA ALA A 182 3.20 -20.87 -16.98
C ALA A 182 3.72 -21.55 -18.25
N THR A 183 2.88 -21.60 -19.29
CA THR A 183 3.25 -22.13 -20.60
C THR A 183 4.13 -21.13 -21.35
N GLN A 184 4.85 -21.57 -22.38
CA GLN A 184 5.64 -20.67 -23.24
C GLN A 184 4.80 -19.51 -23.79
N GLN A 185 3.54 -19.77 -24.13
CA GLN A 185 2.58 -18.76 -24.59
C GLN A 185 2.32 -17.66 -23.57
N VAL A 186 2.22 -18.02 -22.29
CA VAL A 186 2.05 -17.04 -21.20
C VAL A 186 3.32 -16.21 -21.03
N VAL A 187 4.49 -16.86 -21.10
CA VAL A 187 5.78 -16.17 -21.03
C VAL A 187 5.93 -15.17 -22.18
N ASP A 188 5.71 -15.62 -23.42
CA ASP A 188 5.81 -14.77 -24.63
C ASP A 188 4.82 -13.61 -24.58
N PHE A 189 3.57 -13.87 -24.16
CA PHE A 189 2.54 -12.84 -23.99
C PHE A 189 2.97 -11.76 -23.01
N VAL A 190 3.42 -12.15 -21.80
CA VAL A 190 3.83 -11.19 -20.77
C VAL A 190 5.09 -10.43 -21.18
N THR A 191 6.03 -11.08 -21.87
CA THR A 191 7.22 -10.43 -22.42
C THR A 191 6.87 -9.35 -23.45
N LEU A 192 5.97 -9.66 -24.39
CA LEU A 192 5.48 -8.68 -25.36
C LEU A 192 4.74 -7.54 -24.67
N LEU A 193 3.92 -7.85 -23.66
CA LEU A 193 3.16 -6.87 -22.91
C LEU A 193 4.07 -5.91 -22.12
N ALA A 194 5.13 -6.45 -21.49
CA ALA A 194 6.12 -5.66 -20.79
C ALA A 194 6.89 -4.73 -21.74
N ALA A 195 7.28 -5.22 -22.92
CA ALA A 195 7.96 -4.40 -23.93
C ALA A 195 7.06 -3.26 -24.46
N LYS A 196 5.76 -3.52 -24.64
CA LYS A 196 4.79 -2.47 -25.00
C LYS A 196 4.65 -1.42 -23.89
N LEU A 197 4.53 -1.87 -22.64
CA LEU A 197 4.39 -0.98 -21.50
C LEU A 197 5.64 -0.11 -21.31
N GLU A 198 6.84 -0.68 -21.49
CA GLU A 198 8.11 0.06 -21.47
C GLU A 198 8.11 1.18 -22.51
N ARG A 199 7.75 0.88 -23.76
CA ARG A 199 7.62 1.90 -24.82
C ARG A 199 6.58 2.97 -24.51
N LEU A 200 5.42 2.58 -23.99
CA LEU A 200 4.35 3.51 -23.61
C LEU A 200 4.79 4.46 -22.49
N LEU A 201 5.55 3.95 -21.51
CA LEU A 201 6.14 4.76 -20.43
C LEU A 201 7.16 5.76 -20.97
N ASP A 202 8.04 5.32 -21.89
CA ASP A 202 9.03 6.20 -22.52
C ASP A 202 8.38 7.30 -23.37
N GLU A 203 7.38 6.94 -24.20
CA GLU A 203 6.67 7.87 -25.08
C GLU A 203 5.83 8.90 -24.31
N ASN A 204 5.43 8.61 -23.07
CA ASN A 204 4.56 9.47 -22.25
C ASN A 204 5.23 9.99 -20.97
N ARG A 205 6.56 9.84 -20.83
CA ARG A 205 7.30 10.15 -19.60
C ARG A 205 7.01 11.54 -19.03
N ASP A 206 6.87 12.54 -19.89
CA ASP A 206 6.65 13.94 -19.49
C ASP A 206 5.17 14.27 -19.22
N ARG A 207 4.24 13.33 -19.50
CA ARG A 207 2.79 13.52 -19.38
C ARG A 207 2.16 12.74 -18.23
N ILE A 208 2.84 11.70 -17.75
CA ILE A 208 2.35 10.86 -16.66
C ILE A 208 2.74 11.46 -15.31
N ASP A 209 1.83 11.37 -14.35
CA ASP A 209 2.15 11.65 -12.96
C ASP A 209 3.21 10.63 -12.48
N PRO A 210 4.36 11.06 -11.93
CA PRO A 210 5.35 10.15 -11.35
C PRO A 210 4.75 9.17 -10.33
N ALA A 211 3.72 9.57 -9.58
CA ALA A 211 3.04 8.72 -8.60
C ALA A 211 2.22 7.59 -9.25
N SER A 212 1.95 7.64 -10.56
CA SER A 212 1.33 6.55 -11.32
C SER A 212 2.35 5.47 -11.73
N ILE A 213 3.65 5.78 -11.73
CA ILE A 213 4.74 4.86 -12.09
C ILE A 213 5.02 3.88 -10.95
N LYS A 214 4.24 2.80 -10.89
CA LYS A 214 4.27 1.79 -9.82
C LYS A 214 4.34 0.37 -10.38
N ASN A 215 4.89 -0.57 -9.61
CA ASN A 215 4.95 -2.01 -9.96
C ASN A 215 3.59 -2.69 -10.16
N LYS A 216 2.47 -1.98 -10.00
CA LYS A 216 1.14 -2.50 -10.35
C LYS A 216 0.80 -2.24 -11.82
N LEU A 217 1.53 -1.40 -12.55
CA LEU A 217 1.21 -1.04 -13.93
C LEU A 217 1.19 -2.26 -14.87
N LEU A 218 2.21 -3.12 -14.87
CA LEU A 218 2.20 -4.33 -15.72
C LEU A 218 1.02 -5.25 -15.39
N ARG A 219 0.72 -5.39 -14.11
CA ARG A 219 -0.41 -6.17 -13.62
C ARG A 219 -1.73 -5.59 -14.11
N ASP A 220 -1.93 -4.29 -13.95
CA ASP A 220 -3.17 -3.61 -14.33
C ASP A 220 -3.33 -3.55 -15.86
N PHE A 221 -2.23 -3.39 -16.61
CA PHE A 221 -2.21 -3.47 -18.08
C PHE A 221 -2.55 -4.87 -18.59
N ALA A 222 -2.04 -5.92 -17.94
CA ALA A 222 -2.42 -7.30 -18.25
C ALA A 222 -3.91 -7.58 -17.92
N ASP A 223 -4.43 -7.00 -16.84
CA ASP A 223 -5.83 -7.16 -16.45
C ASP A 223 -6.78 -6.53 -17.47
N GLY A 224 -6.41 -5.36 -18.02
CA GLY A 224 -7.13 -4.70 -19.11
C GLY A 224 -7.24 -5.53 -20.40
N MET A 225 -6.41 -6.56 -20.57
CA MET A 225 -6.44 -7.46 -21.73
C MET A 225 -7.48 -8.58 -21.62
N ARG A 226 -8.21 -8.68 -20.48
CA ARG A 226 -9.26 -9.70 -20.26
C ARG A 226 -10.34 -9.75 -21.34
N PRO A 227 -10.89 -8.63 -21.86
CA PRO A 227 -11.90 -8.69 -22.91
C PRO A 227 -11.43 -9.41 -24.18
N ARG A 228 -10.12 -9.36 -24.47
CA ARG A 228 -9.53 -9.99 -25.65
C ARG A 228 -9.08 -11.44 -25.40
N PHE A 229 -8.39 -11.71 -24.29
CA PHE A 229 -7.76 -13.02 -24.05
C PHE A 229 -8.52 -13.91 -23.05
N GLY A 230 -9.55 -13.39 -22.40
CA GLY A 230 -10.38 -14.12 -21.44
C GLY A 230 -9.78 -14.23 -20.04
N HIS A 231 -10.64 -14.44 -19.04
CA HIS A 231 -10.24 -14.41 -17.63
C HIS A 231 -9.22 -15.48 -17.24
N LEU A 232 -9.37 -16.71 -17.75
CA LEU A 232 -8.50 -17.83 -17.36
C LEU A 232 -7.05 -17.60 -17.80
N PHE A 233 -6.85 -17.19 -19.06
CA PHE A 233 -5.52 -16.92 -19.59
C PHE A 233 -4.85 -15.76 -18.85
N ILE A 234 -5.58 -14.66 -18.64
CA ILE A 234 -5.04 -13.52 -17.88
C ILE A 234 -4.73 -13.93 -16.43
N ASN A 235 -5.53 -14.77 -15.78
CA ASN A 235 -5.20 -15.23 -14.42
C ASN A 235 -3.87 -16.00 -14.35
N HIS A 236 -3.54 -16.81 -15.36
CA HIS A 236 -2.23 -17.48 -15.44
C HIS A 236 -1.10 -16.47 -15.70
N ALA A 237 -1.31 -15.49 -16.59
CA ALA A 237 -0.37 -14.39 -16.79
C ALA A 237 -0.13 -13.59 -15.51
N GLN A 238 -1.19 -13.28 -14.76
CA GLN A 238 -1.10 -12.58 -13.47
C GLN A 238 -0.29 -13.36 -12.43
N ALA A 239 -0.48 -14.68 -12.35
CA ALA A 239 0.32 -15.53 -11.47
C ALA A 239 1.81 -15.49 -11.84
N PHE A 240 2.13 -15.58 -13.13
CA PHE A 240 3.50 -15.48 -13.64
C PHE A 240 4.13 -14.11 -13.37
N ILE A 241 3.43 -13.02 -13.70
CA ILE A 241 3.82 -11.62 -13.41
C ILE A 241 4.13 -11.45 -11.92
N LYS A 242 3.27 -12.01 -11.04
CA LYS A 242 3.46 -11.94 -9.59
C LYS A 242 4.74 -12.63 -9.15
N GLU A 243 5.03 -13.84 -9.64
CA GLU A 243 6.24 -14.56 -9.23
C GLU A 243 7.52 -13.83 -9.69
N VAL A 244 7.55 -13.33 -10.93
CA VAL A 244 8.68 -12.53 -11.41
C VAL A 244 8.87 -11.27 -10.55
N LYS A 245 7.78 -10.59 -10.18
CA LYS A 245 7.81 -9.42 -9.28
C LYS A 245 8.39 -9.75 -7.90
N GLU A 246 8.01 -10.88 -7.31
CA GLU A 246 8.57 -11.30 -6.01
C GLU A 246 10.05 -11.69 -6.14
N SER A 247 10.48 -12.22 -7.28
CA SER A 247 11.91 -12.40 -7.55
C SER A 247 12.67 -11.08 -7.65
N VAL A 248 12.11 -10.06 -8.31
CA VAL A 248 12.73 -8.72 -8.40
C VAL A 248 12.84 -8.11 -7.00
N LYS A 249 11.75 -8.13 -6.22
CA LYS A 249 11.74 -7.60 -4.85
C LYS A 249 12.80 -8.22 -3.95
N ARG A 250 13.05 -9.53 -4.07
CA ARG A 250 14.10 -10.24 -3.30
C ARG A 250 15.51 -9.80 -3.67
N GLY A 251 15.74 -9.41 -4.92
CA GLY A 251 17.04 -8.94 -5.42
C GLY A 251 17.24 -7.43 -5.33
N PHE A 252 16.19 -6.67 -4.99
CA PHE A 252 16.21 -5.22 -4.98
C PHE A 252 17.19 -4.70 -3.90
N PRO A 253 18.23 -3.95 -4.26
CA PRO A 253 19.26 -3.52 -3.31
C PRO A 253 18.67 -2.70 -2.16
N LEU A 254 19.07 -3.01 -0.93
CA LEU A 254 18.52 -2.34 0.26
C LEU A 254 19.34 -1.12 0.69
N ASP A 255 20.59 -1.03 0.23
CA ASP A 255 21.57 -0.01 0.58
C ASP A 255 21.27 1.40 0.03
N TYR A 256 20.35 1.50 -0.93
CA TYR A 256 19.85 2.77 -1.44
C TYR A 256 18.78 3.40 -0.55
N PHE A 257 18.11 2.62 0.31
CA PHE A 257 17.22 3.18 1.33
C PHE A 257 18.04 3.75 2.49
N TYR A 258 17.64 4.92 2.99
CA TYR A 258 18.21 5.44 4.24
C TYR A 258 18.00 4.45 5.38
N ARG A 259 18.98 4.38 6.29
CA ARG A 259 18.83 3.55 7.48
C ARG A 259 17.71 4.11 8.33
N ALA A 260 16.90 3.23 8.91
CA ALA A 260 15.80 3.63 9.80
C ALA A 260 16.28 4.58 10.91
N SER A 261 17.49 4.38 11.46
CA SER A 261 18.05 5.29 12.47
C SER A 261 18.37 6.70 11.95
N GLU A 262 18.83 6.83 10.71
CA GLU A 262 19.21 8.14 10.13
C GLU A 262 17.98 9.00 9.87
N ILE A 263 16.95 8.39 9.31
CA ILE A 263 15.70 9.11 9.03
C ILE A 263 14.92 9.41 10.32
N ILE A 264 14.99 8.53 11.32
CA ILE A 264 14.44 8.82 12.66
C ILE A 264 15.15 10.04 13.25
N GLU A 265 16.48 10.10 13.20
CA GLU A 265 17.26 11.22 13.73
C GLU A 265 16.88 12.55 13.07
N GLU A 266 16.85 12.58 11.74
CA GLU A 266 16.43 13.75 10.97
C GLU A 266 15.00 14.18 11.33
N ALA A 267 14.05 13.23 11.34
CA ALA A 267 12.65 13.53 11.65
C ALA A 267 12.46 14.02 13.10
N ARG A 268 13.20 13.45 14.06
CA ARG A 268 13.17 13.88 15.46
C ARG A 268 13.64 15.33 15.63
N SER A 269 14.62 15.78 14.85
CA SER A 269 15.08 17.18 14.87
C SER A 269 13.96 18.19 14.52
N LEU A 270 12.93 17.72 13.81
CA LEU A 270 11.76 18.50 13.39
C LEU A 270 10.56 18.36 14.36
N GLY A 271 10.71 17.63 15.47
CA GLY A 271 9.61 17.35 16.40
C GLY A 271 8.59 16.33 15.87
N CYS A 272 9.02 15.43 14.96
CA CYS A 272 8.16 14.42 14.38
C CYS A 272 7.66 13.40 15.41
N GLY A 273 6.38 13.02 15.28
CA GLY A 273 5.84 11.80 15.88
C GLY A 273 6.13 10.60 14.97
N ILE A 274 6.61 9.49 15.53
CA ILE A 274 7.06 8.32 14.75
C ILE A 274 6.32 7.07 15.21
N VAL A 275 5.73 6.33 14.28
CA VAL A 275 4.98 5.09 14.57
C VAL A 275 5.50 3.96 13.68
N ILE A 276 5.63 2.76 14.25
CA ILE A 276 5.90 1.57 13.44
C ILE A 276 4.55 0.97 12.99
N PRO A 277 4.23 1.00 11.68
CA PRO A 277 3.04 0.37 11.14
C PRO A 277 3.20 -1.15 11.12
N HIS A 278 2.11 -1.88 11.37
CA HIS A 278 1.98 -3.34 11.23
C HIS A 278 3.30 -4.12 11.48
N PRO A 279 3.89 -4.02 12.69
CA PRO A 279 5.26 -4.45 12.97
C PRO A 279 5.49 -5.95 12.75
N GLU A 280 4.44 -6.76 12.74
CA GLU A 280 4.50 -8.18 12.43
C GLU A 280 4.91 -8.48 10.98
N GLN A 281 4.70 -7.55 10.04
CA GLN A 281 5.22 -7.67 8.67
C GLN A 281 6.74 -7.47 8.61
N PHE A 282 7.31 -6.84 9.64
CA PHE A 282 8.74 -6.50 9.72
C PHE A 282 9.42 -7.19 10.89
N TRP A 283 8.86 -8.29 11.40
CA TRP A 283 9.48 -9.02 12.50
C TRP A 283 10.95 -9.35 12.18
N PRO A 284 11.91 -9.08 13.08
CA PRO A 284 11.76 -8.72 14.50
C PRO A 284 12.00 -7.23 14.83
N ILE A 285 11.42 -6.29 14.08
CA ILE A 285 11.64 -4.83 14.24
C ILE A 285 11.46 -4.31 15.67
N LEU A 286 10.52 -4.90 16.43
CA LEU A 286 10.21 -4.52 17.81
C LEU A 286 11.39 -4.70 18.78
N LEU A 287 12.35 -5.58 18.46
CA LEU A 287 13.53 -5.83 19.30
C LEU A 287 14.60 -4.74 19.17
N ARG A 288 14.48 -3.85 18.18
CA ARG A 288 15.57 -2.89 17.87
C ARG A 288 15.66 -1.73 18.86
N GLY A 289 14.58 -1.44 19.57
CA GLY A 289 14.48 -0.30 20.48
C GLY A 289 14.61 1.04 19.75
N TYR A 290 14.00 1.18 18.56
CA TYR A 290 13.95 2.46 17.85
C TYR A 290 13.26 3.53 18.71
N ASP A 291 13.72 4.78 18.57
CA ASP A 291 13.07 5.93 19.18
C ASP A 291 11.78 6.27 18.43
N VAL A 292 10.68 5.67 18.88
CA VAL A 292 9.33 5.80 18.31
C VAL A 292 8.33 6.15 19.41
N ASP A 293 7.23 6.79 19.00
CA ASP A 293 6.13 7.18 19.88
C ASP A 293 5.12 6.07 20.12
N GLY A 294 5.01 5.12 19.19
CA GLY A 294 4.06 4.04 19.32
C GLY A 294 4.18 2.97 18.24
N TYR A 295 3.29 2.00 18.37
CA TYR A 295 3.18 0.87 17.46
C TYR A 295 1.74 0.72 17.01
N GLU A 296 1.58 0.44 15.73
CA GLU A 296 0.30 0.01 15.17
C GLU A 296 0.09 -1.47 15.50
N VAL A 297 -0.69 -1.75 16.54
CA VAL A 297 -0.90 -3.13 17.02
C VAL A 297 -1.98 -3.87 16.24
N TRP A 298 -2.72 -3.15 15.39
CA TRP A 298 -3.73 -3.74 14.52
C TRP A 298 -3.71 -3.07 13.16
N ASN A 299 -3.87 -3.91 12.14
CA ASN A 299 -4.23 -3.52 10.80
C ASN A 299 -5.22 -4.56 10.23
N PRO A 300 -6.01 -4.20 9.20
CA PRO A 300 -6.96 -5.13 8.59
C PRO A 300 -6.32 -6.39 8.00
N GLN A 301 -5.07 -6.32 7.55
CA GLN A 301 -4.35 -7.42 6.89
C GLN A 301 -3.88 -8.51 7.86
N SER A 302 -3.73 -8.18 9.15
CA SER A 302 -3.05 -9.02 10.12
C SER A 302 -3.64 -8.84 11.52
N GLN A 303 -4.87 -9.34 11.68
CA GLN A 303 -5.62 -9.27 12.94
C GLN A 303 -5.08 -10.25 13.99
N ARG A 304 -4.31 -11.26 13.57
CA ARG A 304 -3.91 -12.40 14.38
C ARG A 304 -3.11 -12.00 15.63
N TYR A 305 -2.31 -10.95 15.53
CA TYR A 305 -1.33 -10.60 16.57
C TYR A 305 -1.73 -9.42 17.43
N THR A 306 -2.91 -8.82 17.23
CA THR A 306 -3.31 -7.60 17.96
C THR A 306 -3.27 -7.75 19.46
N ASP A 307 -3.83 -8.84 19.95
CA ASP A 307 -3.80 -9.20 21.37
C ASP A 307 -2.37 -9.28 21.93
N PHE A 308 -1.48 -9.95 21.20
CA PHE A 308 -0.09 -10.13 21.59
C PHE A 308 0.69 -8.81 21.53
N LEU A 309 0.47 -8.00 20.49
CA LEU A 309 1.16 -6.72 20.32
C LEU A 309 0.75 -5.70 21.39
N ILE A 310 -0.52 -5.67 21.79
CA ILE A 310 -0.97 -4.87 22.96
C ILE A 310 -0.20 -5.28 24.22
N GLU A 311 -0.07 -6.58 24.47
CA GLU A 311 0.67 -7.10 25.63
C GLU A 311 2.16 -6.73 25.58
N VAL A 312 2.79 -6.84 24.41
CA VAL A 312 4.20 -6.44 24.19
C VAL A 312 4.39 -4.95 24.48
N VAL A 313 3.51 -4.08 23.97
CA VAL A 313 3.61 -2.63 24.23
C VAL A 313 3.43 -2.33 25.72
N ASN A 314 2.43 -2.93 26.37
CA ASN A 314 2.21 -2.77 27.81
C ASN A 314 3.38 -3.30 28.65
N GLN A 315 4.04 -4.38 28.22
CA GLN A 315 5.24 -4.88 28.87
C GLN A 315 6.42 -3.92 28.70
N HIS A 316 6.63 -3.38 27.49
CA HIS A 316 7.66 -2.37 27.24
C HIS A 316 7.45 -1.13 28.12
N ASN A 317 6.22 -0.63 28.24
CA ASN A 317 5.92 0.52 29.09
C ASN A 317 6.19 0.25 30.57
N ARG A 318 5.87 -0.95 31.09
CA ARG A 318 6.18 -1.33 32.48
C ARG A 318 7.68 -1.41 32.76
N SER A 319 8.50 -1.74 31.77
CA SER A 319 9.94 -1.81 31.90
C SER A 319 10.66 -0.50 31.57
N ARG A 320 9.95 0.53 31.11
CA ARG A 320 10.53 1.84 30.78
C ARG A 320 10.85 2.61 32.05
N ASN A 321 11.94 3.35 32.02
CA ASN A 321 12.31 4.24 33.12
C ASN A 321 11.36 5.45 33.11
N GLY A 322 11.05 6.03 34.28
CA GLY A 322 10.10 7.15 34.40
C GLY A 322 10.47 8.44 33.64
N ALA A 323 11.69 8.53 33.09
CA ALA A 323 12.12 9.61 32.20
C ALA A 323 11.77 9.39 30.72
N GLN A 324 11.38 8.18 30.33
CA GLN A 324 10.99 7.84 28.97
C GLN A 324 9.48 7.97 28.81
N ARG A 325 9.03 8.60 27.72
CA ARG A 325 7.61 8.66 27.37
C ARG A 325 7.06 7.25 27.17
N GLU A 326 5.80 7.00 27.51
CA GLU A 326 5.17 5.71 27.21
C GLU A 326 4.97 5.52 25.71
N LEU A 327 4.99 4.28 25.23
CA LEU A 327 4.61 3.93 23.88
C LEU A 327 3.09 3.97 23.75
N LEU A 328 2.61 4.65 22.71
CA LEU A 328 1.20 4.67 22.36
C LEU A 328 0.83 3.45 21.52
N ILE A 329 -0.42 3.03 21.68
CA ILE A 329 -1.02 1.95 20.90
C ILE A 329 -1.87 2.59 19.80
N PHE A 330 -1.52 2.32 18.55
CA PHE A 330 -2.28 2.73 17.38
C PHE A 330 -3.01 1.54 16.76
N MET A 331 -4.14 1.83 16.12
CA MET A 331 -4.79 0.95 15.16
C MET A 331 -4.67 1.66 13.80
N GLY A 332 -4.18 0.98 12.78
CA GLY A 332 -4.05 1.56 11.44
C GLY A 332 -5.12 0.97 10.55
N ASP A 333 -5.92 1.80 9.90
CA ASP A 333 -6.92 1.33 8.95
C ASP A 333 -6.31 0.92 7.61
N ASP A 334 -5.13 1.45 7.26
CA ASP A 334 -4.39 1.12 6.03
C ASP A 334 -5.32 1.16 4.80
N CYS A 335 -6.20 2.18 4.79
CA CYS A 335 -7.17 2.40 3.75
C CYS A 335 -6.47 2.97 2.50
N HIS A 336 -6.71 2.36 1.34
CA HIS A 336 -6.25 2.88 0.05
C HIS A 336 -7.44 3.44 -0.74
N MET A 337 -7.48 4.77 -0.91
CA MET A 337 -8.63 5.44 -1.52
C MET A 337 -8.77 5.18 -3.02
N GLY A 338 -7.68 4.89 -3.74
CA GLY A 338 -7.72 4.57 -5.16
C GLY A 338 -8.46 3.26 -5.47
N GLU A 339 -8.51 2.31 -4.54
CA GLU A 339 -9.28 1.07 -4.72
C GLU A 339 -10.79 1.37 -4.85
N LYS A 340 -11.29 2.37 -4.11
CA LYS A 340 -12.69 2.80 -4.13
C LYS A 340 -13.08 3.52 -5.43
N THR A 341 -12.13 3.78 -6.32
CA THR A 341 -12.40 4.39 -7.64
C THR A 341 -12.53 3.35 -8.74
N ARG A 342 -12.33 2.07 -8.44
CA ARG A 342 -12.47 0.98 -9.41
C ARG A 342 -13.94 0.56 -9.56
N PRO A 343 -14.36 0.04 -10.72
CA PRO A 343 -15.62 -0.67 -10.86
C PRO A 343 -15.74 -1.80 -9.85
N ALA A 344 -16.95 -2.08 -9.35
CA ALA A 344 -17.17 -3.05 -8.28
C ALA A 344 -16.64 -4.45 -8.62
N GLU A 345 -16.75 -4.89 -9.88
CA GLU A 345 -16.23 -6.20 -10.32
C GLU A 345 -14.70 -6.28 -10.41
N GLN A 346 -14.00 -5.14 -10.33
CA GLN A 346 -12.54 -5.04 -10.38
C GLN A 346 -11.91 -4.72 -9.01
N GLN A 347 -12.74 -4.51 -7.99
CA GLN A 347 -12.28 -4.19 -6.64
C GLN A 347 -11.75 -5.43 -5.92
N ASP A 348 -10.63 -5.24 -5.23
CA ASP A 348 -10.24 -6.10 -4.12
C ASP A 348 -11.17 -5.81 -2.93
N MET A 349 -12.10 -6.73 -2.67
CA MET A 349 -13.13 -6.56 -1.63
C MET A 349 -12.55 -6.31 -0.23
N GLU A 350 -11.40 -6.92 0.09
CA GLU A 350 -10.76 -6.73 1.39
C GLU A 350 -10.17 -5.32 1.51
N LYS A 351 -9.50 -4.84 0.46
CA LYS A 351 -8.96 -3.48 0.43
C LYS A 351 -10.03 -2.40 0.34
N CYS A 352 -11.05 -2.64 -0.47
CA CYS A 352 -12.15 -1.70 -0.65
C CYS A 352 -12.92 -1.48 0.66
N GLY A 353 -13.09 -2.54 1.47
CA GLY A 353 -13.81 -2.49 2.75
C GLY A 353 -13.08 -1.78 3.90
N ARG A 354 -11.80 -1.41 3.74
CA ARG A 354 -11.06 -0.61 4.73
C ARG A 354 -11.50 0.84 4.62
N GLU A 355 -11.76 1.52 5.72
CA GLU A 355 -12.26 2.90 5.71
C GLU A 355 -11.46 3.78 6.66
N ILE A 356 -11.29 5.05 6.30
CA ILE A 356 -10.48 6.01 7.05
C ILE A 356 -11.07 6.15 8.46
N GLY A 357 -10.30 5.73 9.47
CA GLY A 357 -10.71 5.78 10.88
C GLY A 357 -11.81 4.79 11.32
N LEU A 358 -12.18 3.82 10.47
CA LEU A 358 -12.95 2.66 10.91
C LEU A 358 -12.01 1.60 11.46
N GLN A 359 -11.99 1.48 12.78
CA GLN A 359 -11.05 0.61 13.51
C GLN A 359 -11.83 -0.27 14.50
N PRO A 360 -12.45 -1.36 14.02
CA PRO A 360 -13.31 -2.24 14.83
C PRO A 360 -12.70 -2.74 16.15
N PRO A 361 -11.38 -2.97 16.30
CA PRO A 361 -10.82 -3.44 17.57
C PRO A 361 -11.03 -2.51 18.76
N TRP A 362 -11.21 -1.21 18.54
CA TRP A 362 -11.56 -0.30 19.65
C TRP A 362 -12.91 -0.62 20.28
N ASP A 363 -13.80 -1.27 19.54
CA ASP A 363 -15.16 -1.61 19.98
C ASP A 363 -15.30 -3.10 20.36
N ASP A 364 -14.32 -3.93 20.01
CA ASP A 364 -14.27 -5.35 20.37
C ASP A 364 -14.08 -5.55 21.88
N LEU A 365 -14.95 -6.34 22.52
CA LEU A 365 -14.96 -6.52 23.98
C LEU A 365 -13.69 -7.18 24.53
N ASN A 366 -13.03 -8.06 23.77
CA ASN A 366 -11.82 -8.74 24.24
C ASN A 366 -10.62 -7.80 24.16
N ILE A 367 -10.49 -7.07 23.05
CA ILE A 367 -9.43 -6.07 22.87
C ILE A 367 -9.61 -4.93 23.88
N ARG A 368 -10.83 -4.40 24.04
CA ARG A 368 -11.12 -3.30 24.98
C ARG A 368 -10.71 -3.61 26.41
N LYS A 369 -10.93 -4.83 26.90
CA LYS A 369 -10.52 -5.21 28.27
C LYS A 369 -9.00 -5.07 28.47
N LYS A 370 -8.20 -5.36 27.44
CA LYS A 370 -6.74 -5.22 27.49
C LYS A 370 -6.27 -3.79 27.34
N LEU A 371 -6.99 -2.99 26.56
CA LEU A 371 -6.71 -1.55 26.46
C LEU A 371 -7.01 -0.84 27.79
N VAL A 372 -8.11 -1.21 28.46
CA VAL A 372 -8.49 -0.68 29.79
C VAL A 372 -7.43 -0.98 30.86
N SER A 373 -6.80 -2.16 30.85
CA SER A 373 -5.74 -2.47 31.81
C SER A 373 -4.47 -1.61 31.62
N GLY A 374 -4.28 -1.04 30.43
CA GLY A 374 -3.25 -0.05 30.13
C GLY A 374 -3.74 1.40 30.17
N ALA A 375 -4.97 1.66 30.61
CA ALA A 375 -5.61 2.99 30.57
C ALA A 375 -5.61 3.63 29.16
N VAL A 376 -5.67 2.81 28.11
CA VAL A 376 -5.68 3.26 26.71
C VAL A 376 -7.10 3.30 26.18
N ASP A 377 -7.49 4.44 25.60
CA ASP A 377 -8.68 4.59 24.79
C ASP A 377 -8.41 5.56 23.62
N ARG A 378 -9.32 5.61 22.65
CA ARG A 378 -9.13 6.43 21.46
C ARG A 378 -8.94 7.93 21.79
N PRO A 379 -9.75 8.56 22.68
CA PRO A 379 -9.53 9.95 23.10
C PRO A 379 -8.16 10.17 23.78
N SER A 380 -7.71 9.25 24.63
CA SER A 380 -6.42 9.39 25.33
C SER A 380 -5.25 9.32 24.36
N VAL A 381 -5.30 8.41 23.37
CA VAL A 381 -4.28 8.36 22.30
C VAL A 381 -4.26 9.66 21.49
N ILE A 382 -5.42 10.18 21.10
CA ILE A 382 -5.52 11.44 20.35
C ILE A 382 -4.88 12.59 21.12
N ARG A 383 -5.27 12.78 22.38
CA ARG A 383 -4.75 13.87 23.23
C ARG A 383 -3.24 13.74 23.42
N CYS A 384 -2.78 12.58 23.86
CA CYS A 384 -1.35 12.34 24.10
C CYS A 384 -0.51 12.52 22.83
N TYR A 385 -1.01 12.09 21.67
CA TYR A 385 -0.25 12.20 20.43
C TYR A 385 -0.20 13.63 19.91
N ARG A 386 -1.29 14.40 20.03
CA ARG A 386 -1.30 15.83 19.72
C ARG A 386 -0.28 16.62 20.55
N GLU A 387 -0.20 16.35 21.85
CA GLU A 387 0.77 16.99 22.74
C GLU A 387 2.20 16.74 22.25
N ARG A 388 2.51 15.49 21.86
CA ARG A 388 3.83 15.14 21.31
C ARG A 388 4.13 15.86 20.00
N LEU A 389 3.16 15.92 19.08
CA LEU A 389 3.30 16.62 17.80
C LEU A 389 3.44 18.15 17.96
N ALA A 390 2.88 18.71 19.04
CA ALA A 390 3.09 20.11 19.40
C ALA A 390 4.48 20.36 20.03
N GLY A 391 5.17 19.30 20.48
CA GLY A 391 6.51 19.36 21.07
C GLY A 391 6.54 19.28 22.59
N PHE A 392 5.46 18.85 23.24
CA PHE A 392 5.36 18.64 24.68
C PHE A 392 5.75 17.22 25.09
#